data_AF-R0MQF7-F1
#
_entry.id   AF-R0MQF7-F1
#
_cell.length_a   1.000
_cell.length_b   1.000
_cell.length_c   1.000
_cell.angle_alpha   90.00
_cell.angle_beta   90.00
_cell.angle_gamma   90.00
#
_symmetry.space_group_name_H-M   'P 1'
#
loop_
_entity.id
_entity.type
_entity.pdbx_description
1 polymer ?
#
loop_
_entity_poly.entity_id
_entity_poly.type
_entity_poly.pdbx_seq_one_letter_code
_entity_poly.pdbx_strand_id
1 'polypeptide(L)'
;MPIMILKFMISLIYGIVAYEHYVNDPDYDDISFIIQFIDQRGKDSKTFVDQYLKQDYNDIAQNFKTLLKENNIDVAELKKNFIENVADPNDTVSDEFRDNLKKFFNDNFELDITSFTAGNITQDEKPSWYDNLDLDLQKIADRIFYLWSVYGKTAAKVPKERSTKIHIDGIFFIPGGRFVELYYWDSYWILIGLLESNMEHHAFDMIKCFVQLIETFGYVPNGTRYYYLNRTQPPVFCQMLYRLYKHTQNDDYKNFILTRGLIAAEVEYNFFMKHRRVKHDDYKDKILNMYYIDSELPRYESYKEDMETLRKSDRKDKRTIFSNLWTGAESGWDFSSRWFSDGKKLENIVITSMIPVDLNAYMLENERILAELNKEITNKSDEIKQKIEEFETNRKNRWKDMNEVLFNDKVGCWNDYNFDLKTYNDRRFYFSNIMPLFYSHDLLEDKNIIFNILRTYSKSLFGHEGGVPCSGDEIDFPDAKEQWDFPNVWPLHVQMLVEFLQKINEDEMAYHVGRSFFNSVVSFGDKDNIIFMEKYDCRKIGKIGGGGEYHNQQGFGWTNGTTIFLLNYYDNRFSEEFDHEKSYQSIREQLMKDNSIESSESQENNMMGSMELPTK
;
A
#
# COMPACT_ATOMS: atom_id res chain seq x y z
N MET A 1 0.81 1.78 -38.82
CA MET A 1 2.18 2.18 -38.43
C MET A 1 2.06 3.47 -37.60
N PRO A 2 1.79 3.40 -36.27
CA PRO A 2 2.59 4.21 -35.32
C PRO A 2 2.60 3.80 -33.81
N ILE A 3 2.31 2.59 -33.35
CA ILE A 3 2.44 2.26 -31.89
C ILE A 3 3.88 1.86 -31.50
N MET A 4 4.60 1.23 -32.43
CA MET A 4 5.97 0.77 -32.20
C MET A 4 7.00 1.92 -32.24
N ILE A 5 6.73 2.96 -33.03
CA ILE A 5 7.56 4.17 -33.09
C ILE A 5 7.35 5.04 -31.85
N LEU A 6 6.14 5.09 -31.28
CA LEU A 6 5.88 5.79 -30.01
C LEU A 6 6.58 5.09 -28.83
N LYS A 7 6.56 3.76 -28.77
CA LYS A 7 7.32 2.98 -27.77
C LYS A 7 8.84 3.15 -27.90
N PHE A 8 9.36 3.23 -29.13
CA PHE A 8 10.79 3.43 -29.38
C PHE A 8 11.22 4.88 -29.08
N MET A 9 10.38 5.88 -29.36
CA MET A 9 10.67 7.28 -29.06
C MET A 9 10.52 7.62 -27.56
N ILE A 10 9.57 7.02 -26.83
CA ILE A 10 9.47 7.20 -25.37
C ILE A 10 10.71 6.63 -24.65
N SER A 11 11.19 5.47 -25.11
CA SER A 11 12.43 4.85 -24.63
C SER A 11 13.68 5.73 -24.84
N LEU A 12 13.73 6.48 -25.95
CA LEU A 12 14.86 7.35 -26.30
C LEU A 12 14.76 8.76 -25.71
N ILE A 13 13.56 9.23 -25.34
CA ILE A 13 13.34 10.62 -24.88
C ILE A 13 13.30 10.73 -23.34
N TYR A 14 12.94 9.66 -22.60
CA TYR A 14 12.70 9.74 -21.14
C TYR A 14 13.54 8.79 -20.27
N GLY A 15 14.82 8.59 -20.58
CA GLY A 15 15.77 8.20 -19.54
C GLY A 15 15.72 6.75 -19.08
N ILE A 16 15.53 5.79 -20.00
CA ILE A 16 15.94 4.39 -19.74
C ILE A 16 17.45 4.31 -19.41
N VAL A 17 18.23 5.31 -19.81
CA VAL A 17 19.66 5.43 -19.45
C VAL A 17 19.87 5.73 -17.94
N ALA A 18 18.92 6.38 -17.26
CA ALA A 18 19.03 6.63 -15.82
C ALA A 18 18.65 5.39 -14.96
N TYR A 19 17.84 4.48 -15.52
CA TYR A 19 17.42 3.23 -14.89
C TYR A 19 18.59 2.29 -14.59
N GLU A 20 19.56 2.16 -15.51
CA GLU A 20 20.75 1.32 -15.28
C GLU A 20 21.80 2.00 -14.39
N HIS A 21 21.83 3.33 -14.31
CA HIS A 21 22.82 4.08 -13.52
C HIS A 21 22.54 4.16 -12.01
N TYR A 22 21.31 3.93 -11.54
CA TYR A 22 21.03 4.01 -10.10
C TYR A 22 20.71 2.67 -9.44
N VAL A 23 20.14 1.72 -10.18
CA VAL A 23 19.63 0.45 -9.59
C VAL A 23 20.68 -0.66 -9.55
N ASN A 24 21.78 -0.52 -10.29
CA ASN A 24 22.86 -1.51 -10.34
C ASN A 24 24.26 -0.87 -10.34
N ASP A 25 24.39 0.36 -9.86
CA ASP A 25 25.69 1.03 -9.82
C ASP A 25 26.53 0.56 -8.62
N PRO A 26 27.64 -0.16 -8.85
CA PRO A 26 28.52 -0.60 -7.78
C PRO A 26 29.08 0.55 -6.94
N ASP A 27 29.27 1.72 -7.55
CA ASP A 27 29.79 2.89 -6.85
C ASP A 27 28.75 3.41 -5.85
N TYR A 28 27.47 3.42 -6.24
CA TYR A 28 26.38 3.83 -5.37
C TYR A 28 26.14 2.83 -4.24
N ASP A 29 26.32 1.53 -4.49
CA ASP A 29 26.28 0.46 -3.49
C ASP A 29 27.40 0.63 -2.44
N ASP A 30 28.62 0.96 -2.87
CA ASP A 30 29.75 1.24 -1.97
C ASP A 30 29.57 2.54 -1.19
N ILE A 31 29.12 3.61 -1.84
CA ILE A 31 28.80 4.88 -1.17
C ILE A 31 27.73 4.66 -0.09
N SER A 32 26.64 3.96 -0.43
CA SER A 32 25.53 3.69 0.49
C SER A 32 25.99 2.89 1.71
N PHE A 33 26.79 1.84 1.51
CA PHE A 33 27.35 1.06 2.60
C PHE A 33 28.20 1.91 3.56
N ILE A 34 29.16 2.67 3.02
CA ILE A 34 30.08 3.47 3.83
C ILE A 34 29.32 4.54 4.63
N ILE A 35 28.33 5.20 4.03
CA ILE A 35 27.56 6.22 4.74
C ILE A 35 26.77 5.63 5.89
N GLN A 36 26.01 4.57 5.61
CA GLN A 36 25.03 4.09 6.56
C GLN A 36 25.65 3.28 7.70
N PHE A 37 26.83 2.69 7.49
CA PHE A 37 27.55 1.93 8.52
C PHE A 37 28.61 2.74 9.26
N ILE A 38 29.39 3.59 8.57
CA ILE A 38 30.57 4.25 9.16
C ILE A 38 30.27 5.70 9.54
N ASP A 39 29.72 6.47 8.61
CA ASP A 39 29.50 7.89 8.85
C ASP A 39 28.31 8.16 9.77
N GLN A 40 27.26 7.34 9.64
CA GLN A 40 26.07 7.35 10.50
C GLN A 40 25.38 8.73 10.64
N ARG A 41 25.58 9.64 9.66
CA ARG A 41 24.83 10.91 9.63
C ARG A 41 23.38 10.61 9.28
N GLY A 42 22.53 10.72 10.30
CA GLY A 42 21.12 10.39 10.22
C GLY A 42 20.86 9.02 10.81
N LYS A 43 19.86 8.94 11.70
CA LYS A 43 19.41 7.66 12.27
C LYS A 43 18.60 6.82 11.29
N ASP A 44 18.21 7.42 10.17
CA ASP A 44 17.29 6.86 9.17
C ASP A 44 18.00 6.81 7.80
N SER A 45 18.14 5.61 7.26
CA SER A 45 18.73 5.27 5.96
C SER A 45 18.18 6.10 4.79
N LYS A 46 16.89 6.47 4.83
CA LYS A 46 16.24 7.29 3.80
C LYS A 46 16.80 8.71 3.72
N THR A 47 17.32 9.23 4.84
CA THR A 47 17.85 10.61 4.93
C THR A 47 18.96 10.85 3.94
N PHE A 48 19.79 9.84 3.65
CA PHE A 48 20.90 9.96 2.71
C PHE A 48 20.42 9.97 1.25
N VAL A 49 19.59 8.98 0.87
CA VAL A 49 19.15 8.80 -0.52
C VAL A 49 18.19 9.91 -0.98
N ASP A 50 17.65 10.68 -0.03
CA ASP A 50 16.83 11.85 -0.30
C ASP A 50 17.63 13.13 -0.59
N GLN A 51 18.93 13.16 -0.28
CA GLN A 51 19.79 14.34 -0.44
C GLN A 51 20.02 14.68 -1.91
N TYR A 52 20.30 15.96 -2.14
CA TYR A 52 20.72 16.47 -3.44
C TYR A 52 22.22 16.37 -3.61
N LEU A 53 22.63 16.08 -4.84
CA LEU A 53 24.03 16.17 -5.25
C LEU A 53 24.39 17.62 -5.52
N LYS A 54 25.45 18.12 -4.86
CA LYS A 54 25.99 19.46 -5.11
C LYS A 54 26.73 19.55 -6.45
N GLN A 55 27.21 18.40 -6.93
CA GLN A 55 28.07 18.23 -8.10
C GLN A 55 27.52 17.10 -9.00
N ASP A 56 28.17 16.86 -10.14
CA ASP A 56 27.81 15.73 -11.00
C ASP A 56 28.10 14.40 -10.29
N TYR A 57 27.23 13.41 -10.49
CA TYR A 57 27.38 12.11 -9.85
C TYR A 57 28.69 11.42 -10.22
N ASN A 58 29.16 11.52 -11.47
CA ASN A 58 30.39 10.87 -11.90
C ASN A 58 31.62 11.46 -11.20
N ASP A 59 31.63 12.78 -10.99
CA ASP A 59 32.68 13.46 -10.23
C ASP A 59 32.68 13.01 -8.77
N ILE A 60 31.49 12.91 -8.16
CA ILE A 60 31.33 12.41 -6.78
C ILE A 60 31.85 10.97 -6.66
N ALA A 61 31.44 10.07 -7.56
CA ALA A 61 31.87 8.68 -7.56
C ALA A 61 33.39 8.54 -7.75
N GLN A 62 33.99 9.31 -8.66
CA GLN A 62 35.42 9.30 -8.88
C GLN A 62 36.22 9.86 -7.69
N ASN A 63 35.71 10.93 -7.06
CA ASN A 63 36.30 11.50 -5.85
C ASN A 63 36.18 10.53 -4.67
N PHE A 64 35.07 9.81 -4.56
CA PHE A 64 34.85 8.80 -3.53
C PHE A 64 35.84 7.63 -3.67
N LYS A 65 36.02 7.11 -4.88
CA LYS A 65 37.04 6.08 -5.17
C LYS A 65 38.45 6.53 -4.78
N THR A 66 38.77 7.79 -5.05
CA THR A 66 40.05 8.39 -4.67
C THR A 66 40.21 8.42 -3.15
N LEU A 67 39.17 8.88 -2.43
CA LEU A 67 39.14 8.90 -0.97
C LEU A 67 39.33 7.49 -0.37
N LEU A 68 38.64 6.48 -0.89
CA LEU A 68 38.81 5.09 -0.43
C LEU A 68 40.24 4.60 -0.62
N LYS A 69 40.82 4.86 -1.80
CA LYS A 69 42.19 4.45 -2.13
C LYS A 69 43.24 5.13 -1.25
N GLU A 70 43.09 6.43 -1.01
CA GLU A 70 44.02 7.20 -0.15
C GLU A 70 44.01 6.73 1.30
N ASN A 71 42.88 6.17 1.76
CA ASN A 71 42.71 5.67 3.12
C ASN A 71 42.83 4.13 3.23
N ASN A 72 43.23 3.44 2.14
CA ASN A 72 43.34 1.97 2.05
C ASN A 72 42.07 1.22 2.49
N ILE A 73 40.91 1.70 2.07
CA ILE A 73 39.61 1.09 2.41
C ILE A 73 39.17 0.14 1.30
N ASP A 74 38.99 -1.14 1.65
CA ASP A 74 38.36 -2.16 0.80
C ASP A 74 36.90 -2.38 1.24
N VAL A 75 35.96 -1.81 0.50
CA VAL A 75 34.53 -1.88 0.83
C VAL A 75 33.99 -3.31 0.70
N ALA A 76 34.51 -4.11 -0.24
CA ALA A 76 34.07 -5.49 -0.42
C ALA A 76 34.48 -6.35 0.78
N GLU A 77 35.68 -6.15 1.31
CA GLU A 77 36.14 -6.81 2.53
C GLU A 77 35.35 -6.37 3.77
N LEU A 78 35.05 -5.07 3.90
CA LEU A 78 34.19 -4.57 4.99
C LEU A 78 32.78 -5.19 4.94
N LYS A 79 32.15 -5.24 3.75
CA LYS A 79 30.84 -5.87 3.54
C LYS A 79 30.88 -7.35 3.92
N LYS A 80 31.91 -8.08 3.49
CA LYS A 80 32.09 -9.49 3.80
C LYS A 80 32.24 -9.72 5.31
N ASN A 81 33.13 -8.98 5.96
CA ASN A 81 33.39 -9.10 7.40
C ASN A 81 32.13 -8.80 8.23
N PHE A 82 31.33 -7.82 7.81
CA PHE A 82 30.05 -7.53 8.44
C PHE A 82 29.06 -8.69 8.31
N ILE A 83 28.84 -9.21 7.09
CA ILE A 83 27.90 -10.32 6.83
C ILE A 83 28.31 -11.60 7.58
N GLU A 84 29.61 -11.85 7.69
CA GLU A 84 30.20 -13.02 8.37
C GLU A 84 30.30 -12.85 9.90
N ASN A 85 29.82 -11.73 10.47
CA ASN A 85 29.92 -11.39 11.89
C ASN A 85 31.37 -11.36 12.41
N VAL A 86 32.33 -10.99 11.55
CA VAL A 86 33.75 -10.88 11.90
C VAL A 86 34.03 -9.55 12.62
N ALA A 87 33.50 -8.44 12.12
CA ALA A 87 33.68 -7.12 12.71
C ALA A 87 32.57 -6.14 12.28
N ASP A 88 32.30 -5.13 13.11
CA ASP A 88 31.50 -3.97 12.72
C ASP A 88 32.36 -3.04 11.83
N PRO A 89 31.91 -2.67 10.62
CA PRO A 89 32.65 -1.75 9.75
C PRO A 89 33.04 -0.46 10.45
N ASN A 90 32.15 0.05 11.30
CA ASN A 90 32.39 1.27 12.04
C ASN A 90 33.54 1.12 13.03
N ASP A 91 33.85 -0.06 13.57
CA ASP A 91 34.95 -0.23 14.53
C ASP A 91 36.31 -0.46 13.85
N THR A 92 36.30 -0.74 12.55
CA THR A 92 37.50 -1.14 11.79
C THR A 92 38.23 0.00 11.08
N VAL A 93 37.61 1.18 10.99
CA VAL A 93 38.19 2.33 10.29
C VAL A 93 38.84 3.35 11.23
N SER A 94 39.78 4.15 10.71
CA SER A 94 40.47 5.19 11.47
C SER A 94 39.60 6.43 11.69
N ASP A 95 39.88 7.18 12.76
CA ASP A 95 39.22 8.49 13.00
C ASP A 95 39.51 9.50 11.88
N GLU A 96 40.73 9.45 11.34
CA GLU A 96 41.13 10.27 10.19
C GLU A 96 40.24 10.00 8.96
N PHE A 97 39.96 8.73 8.65
CA PHE A 97 39.05 8.39 7.56
C PHE A 97 37.62 8.87 7.84
N ARG A 98 37.13 8.73 9.08
CA ARG A 98 35.80 9.25 9.46
C ARG A 98 35.71 10.76 9.24
N ASP A 99 36.74 11.52 9.59
CA ASP A 99 36.74 12.96 9.39
C ASP A 99 36.86 13.36 7.92
N ASN A 100 37.65 12.61 7.12
CA ASN A 100 37.70 12.77 5.67
C ASN A 100 36.35 12.46 4.99
N LEU A 101 35.65 11.41 5.44
CA LEU A 101 34.28 11.10 5.00
C LEU A 101 33.30 12.22 5.38
N LYS A 102 33.39 12.73 6.62
CA LYS A 102 32.60 13.89 7.07
C LYS A 102 32.71 15.06 6.11
N LYS A 103 33.95 15.44 5.78
CA LYS A 103 34.23 16.48 4.81
C LYS A 103 33.68 16.14 3.42
N PHE A 104 33.99 14.95 2.90
CA PHE A 104 33.55 14.50 1.59
C PHE A 104 32.04 14.67 1.40
N PHE A 105 31.21 14.16 2.32
CA PHE A 105 29.77 14.26 2.14
C PHE A 105 29.24 15.69 2.31
N ASN A 106 29.81 16.49 3.22
CA ASN A 106 29.42 17.90 3.35
C ASN A 106 29.73 18.70 2.08
N ASP A 107 30.79 18.34 1.36
CA ASP A 107 31.19 19.00 0.11
C ASP A 107 30.36 18.53 -1.11
N ASN A 108 29.77 17.33 -1.04
CA ASN A 108 29.11 16.69 -2.20
C ASN A 108 27.59 16.54 -2.08
N PHE A 109 27.03 16.57 -0.87
CA PHE A 109 25.59 16.33 -0.64
C PHE A 109 24.95 17.44 0.19
N GLU A 110 23.66 17.68 -0.05
CA GLU A 110 22.85 18.65 0.67
C GLU A 110 21.53 18.04 1.11
N LEU A 111 21.17 18.25 2.38
CA LEU A 111 19.89 17.82 2.91
C LEU A 111 18.75 18.47 2.14
N ASP A 112 17.79 17.64 1.76
CA ASP A 112 16.51 18.09 1.21
C ASP A 112 15.62 18.63 2.34
N ILE A 113 15.83 19.90 2.73
CA ILE A 113 15.09 20.48 3.87
C ILE A 113 13.66 20.92 3.46
N THR A 114 13.38 21.17 2.18
CA THR A 114 12.12 21.82 1.75
C THR A 114 11.71 21.62 0.29
N SER A 115 12.23 20.65 -0.46
CA SER A 115 12.26 20.82 -1.93
C SER A 115 10.94 20.69 -2.69
N PHE A 116 9.88 20.15 -2.10
CA PHE A 116 8.57 20.33 -2.72
C PHE A 116 7.99 21.67 -2.29
N THR A 117 7.80 22.54 -3.28
CA THR A 117 7.14 23.82 -3.05
C THR A 117 5.69 23.58 -2.66
N ALA A 118 5.20 24.33 -1.66
CA ALA A 118 3.80 24.30 -1.29
C ALA A 118 2.93 24.56 -2.53
N GLY A 119 1.91 23.73 -2.74
CA GLY A 119 1.13 23.71 -3.98
C GLY A 119 0.18 24.89 -4.20
N ASN A 120 0.25 25.95 -3.38
CA ASN A 120 -0.78 27.02 -3.33
C ASN A 120 -2.20 26.43 -3.32
N ILE A 121 -2.42 25.48 -2.42
CA ILE A 121 -3.70 24.79 -2.28
C ILE A 121 -4.71 25.74 -1.63
N THR A 122 -5.85 25.94 -2.27
CA THR A 122 -6.99 26.65 -1.68
C THR A 122 -8.15 25.68 -1.51
N GLN A 123 -8.80 25.74 -0.35
CA GLN A 123 -10.15 25.19 -0.21
C GLN A 123 -11.10 26.36 -0.42
N ASP A 124 -11.71 26.42 -1.59
CA ASP A 124 -12.54 27.57 -1.97
C ASP A 124 -13.89 27.55 -1.24
N GLU A 125 -14.47 26.36 -1.05
CA GLU A 125 -15.74 26.15 -0.37
C GLU A 125 -15.72 24.88 0.50
N LYS A 126 -16.28 24.96 1.71
CA LYS A 126 -16.48 23.78 2.56
C LYS A 126 -17.55 22.86 1.97
N PRO A 127 -17.48 21.53 2.18
CA PRO A 127 -18.50 20.59 1.72
C PRO A 127 -19.89 20.89 2.29
N SER A 128 -20.94 20.52 1.56
CA SER A 128 -22.34 20.76 1.98
C SER A 128 -22.73 20.07 3.29
N TRP A 129 -22.08 18.96 3.65
CA TRP A 129 -22.31 18.24 4.90
C TRP A 129 -21.65 18.92 6.11
N TYR A 130 -20.72 19.85 5.90
CA TYR A 130 -19.94 20.47 6.98
C TYR A 130 -20.84 21.20 7.99
N ASP A 131 -21.84 21.95 7.51
CA ASP A 131 -22.73 22.74 8.38
C ASP A 131 -23.66 21.87 9.24
N ASN A 132 -23.80 20.58 8.91
CA ASN A 132 -24.56 19.65 9.72
C ASN A 132 -23.78 19.21 10.97
N LEU A 133 -22.45 19.36 10.99
CA LEU A 133 -21.62 18.88 12.09
C LEU A 133 -21.70 19.77 13.33
N ASP A 134 -21.65 19.15 14.50
CA ASP A 134 -21.41 19.83 15.77
C ASP A 134 -20.03 20.52 15.78
N LEU A 135 -19.89 21.54 16.63
CA LEU A 135 -18.70 22.40 16.68
C LEU A 135 -17.38 21.63 16.88
N ASP A 136 -17.37 20.58 17.70
CA ASP A 136 -16.15 19.80 17.93
C ASP A 136 -15.78 18.94 16.71
N LEU A 137 -16.77 18.41 15.97
CA LEU A 137 -16.55 17.68 14.73
C LEU A 137 -16.11 18.62 13.59
N GLN A 138 -16.67 19.84 13.54
CA GLN A 138 -16.24 20.89 12.62
C GLN A 138 -14.76 21.24 12.80
N LYS A 139 -14.25 21.34 14.04
CA LYS A 139 -12.82 21.58 14.30
C LYS A 139 -11.92 20.47 13.74
N ILE A 140 -12.38 19.22 13.83
CA ILE A 140 -11.66 18.06 13.27
C ILE A 140 -11.58 18.19 11.75
N ALA A 141 -12.71 18.49 11.09
CA ALA A 141 -12.76 18.72 9.66
C ALA A 141 -11.86 19.90 9.22
N ASP A 142 -11.93 21.04 9.94
CA ASP A 142 -11.10 22.21 9.69
C ASP A 142 -9.60 21.90 9.80
N ARG A 143 -9.22 21.07 10.77
CA ARG A 143 -7.84 20.61 10.90
C ARG A 143 -7.39 19.80 9.67
N ILE A 144 -8.23 18.90 9.17
CA ILE A 144 -7.94 18.11 7.97
C ILE A 144 -7.84 19.00 6.73
N PHE A 145 -8.76 19.96 6.57
CA PHE A 145 -8.72 20.93 5.47
C PHE A 145 -7.43 21.75 5.47
N TYR A 146 -6.99 22.21 6.64
CA TYR A 146 -5.68 22.85 6.78
C TYR A 146 -4.54 21.91 6.39
N LEU A 147 -4.57 20.65 6.81
CA LEU A 147 -3.52 19.67 6.49
C LEU A 147 -3.42 19.37 4.99
N TRP A 148 -4.51 19.42 4.23
CA TRP A 148 -4.44 19.35 2.76
C TRP A 148 -3.60 20.47 2.18
N SER A 149 -3.69 21.69 2.72
CA SER A 149 -2.83 22.79 2.28
C SER A 149 -1.34 22.59 2.59
N VAL A 150 -1.04 21.84 3.65
CA VAL A 150 0.33 21.52 4.06
C VAL A 150 0.90 20.39 3.20
N TYR A 151 0.09 19.36 2.89
CA TYR A 151 0.53 18.15 2.18
C TYR A 151 0.40 18.24 0.66
N GLY A 152 -0.32 19.22 0.11
CA GLY A 152 -0.31 19.50 -1.32
C GLY A 152 1.02 20.13 -1.75
N LYS A 153 1.68 19.45 -2.68
CA LYS A 153 3.04 19.72 -3.19
C LYS A 153 3.02 19.88 -4.71
N THR A 154 4.03 20.58 -5.23
CA THR A 154 4.33 20.69 -6.66
C THR A 154 5.78 20.31 -6.92
N ALA A 155 6.13 20.04 -8.18
CA ALA A 155 7.48 19.67 -8.60
C ALA A 155 8.59 20.50 -7.94
N ALA A 156 9.65 19.81 -7.49
CA ALA A 156 10.82 20.48 -6.94
C ALA A 156 11.53 21.35 -7.99
N LYS A 157 12.05 22.51 -7.56
CA LYS A 157 12.83 23.45 -8.38
C LYS A 157 14.32 23.10 -8.46
N VAL A 158 14.69 21.83 -8.27
CA VAL A 158 16.08 21.36 -8.28
C VAL A 158 16.39 20.73 -9.64
N PRO A 159 17.62 20.88 -10.20
CA PRO A 159 18.00 20.18 -11.42
C PRO A 159 17.76 18.67 -11.31
N LYS A 160 17.16 18.08 -12.35
CA LYS A 160 16.73 16.67 -12.34
C LYS A 160 17.91 15.71 -12.12
N GLU A 161 19.08 16.07 -12.64
CA GLU A 161 20.30 15.27 -12.63
C GLU A 161 20.96 15.20 -11.24
N ARG A 162 20.54 16.07 -10.31
CA ARG A 162 21.11 16.20 -8.96
C ARG A 162 20.23 15.64 -7.86
N SER A 163 19.13 14.98 -8.24
CA SER A 163 18.01 14.67 -7.37
C SER A 163 17.53 13.26 -7.60
N THR A 164 17.25 12.53 -6.53
CA THR A 164 16.53 11.26 -6.64
C THR A 164 15.04 11.47 -6.92
N LYS A 165 14.48 12.68 -6.83
CA LYS A 165 13.06 12.93 -7.15
C LYS A 165 12.75 12.82 -8.63
N ILE A 166 11.65 12.13 -8.93
CA ILE A 166 11.05 12.12 -10.26
C ILE A 166 10.26 13.42 -10.43
N HIS A 167 10.53 14.13 -11.53
CA HIS A 167 9.81 15.33 -11.88
C HIS A 167 8.43 14.99 -12.45
N ILE A 168 7.39 15.57 -11.86
CA ILE A 168 6.00 15.40 -12.28
C ILE A 168 5.34 16.76 -12.34
N ASP A 169 4.68 17.08 -13.45
CA ASP A 169 3.96 18.33 -13.59
C ASP A 169 2.63 18.26 -12.83
N GLY A 170 2.28 19.37 -12.14
CA GLY A 170 1.02 19.52 -11.43
C GLY A 170 1.15 19.46 -9.91
N ILE A 171 -0.02 19.42 -9.26
CA ILE A 171 -0.16 19.31 -7.81
C ILE A 171 -0.41 17.84 -7.46
N PHE A 172 0.30 17.37 -6.43
CA PHE A 172 0.11 16.04 -5.86
C PHE A 172 0.15 16.15 -4.33
N PHE A 173 -0.26 15.09 -3.64
CA PHE A 173 -0.32 15.08 -2.18
C PHE A 173 0.60 14.00 -1.62
N ILE A 174 1.25 14.31 -0.51
CA ILE A 174 2.17 13.39 0.18
C ILE A 174 1.48 12.77 1.40
N PRO A 175 1.92 11.59 1.86
CA PRO A 175 1.38 11.00 3.08
C PRO A 175 1.70 11.84 4.33
N GLY A 176 2.94 12.32 4.49
CA GLY A 176 3.37 13.12 5.64
C GLY A 176 4.56 12.51 6.40
N GLY A 177 5.15 13.29 7.30
CA GLY A 177 6.37 12.89 8.03
C GLY A 177 7.58 12.74 7.10
N ARG A 178 8.30 11.62 7.20
CA ARG A 178 9.43 11.27 6.32
C ARG A 178 9.02 11.00 4.86
N PHE A 179 7.75 10.73 4.61
CA PHE A 179 7.21 10.46 3.29
C PHE A 179 6.90 11.77 2.58
N VAL A 180 7.95 12.32 1.98
CA VAL A 180 7.90 13.64 1.36
C VAL A 180 7.60 13.58 -0.14
N GLU A 181 7.42 12.40 -0.73
CA GLU A 181 7.09 12.20 -2.14
C GLU A 181 5.67 11.64 -2.33
N LEU A 182 5.19 11.60 -3.58
CA LEU A 182 3.93 10.93 -3.91
C LEU A 182 4.13 9.42 -3.77
N TYR A 183 3.25 8.75 -3.02
CA TYR A 183 3.20 7.28 -2.91
C TYR A 183 1.94 6.75 -3.59
N TYR A 184 2.06 5.60 -4.24
CA TYR A 184 1.01 5.12 -5.13
C TYR A 184 -0.28 4.79 -4.38
N TRP A 185 -0.30 3.77 -3.53
CA TRP A 185 -1.55 3.28 -2.96
C TRP A 185 -2.14 4.19 -1.86
N ASP A 186 -1.30 4.92 -1.11
CA ASP A 186 -1.70 5.95 -0.16
C ASP A 186 -2.59 7.00 -0.81
N SER A 187 -2.25 7.35 -2.06
CA SER A 187 -2.91 8.41 -2.80
C SER A 187 -4.36 8.08 -3.14
N TYR A 188 -4.79 6.81 -3.12
CA TYR A 188 -6.19 6.48 -3.33
C TYR A 188 -7.05 7.00 -2.17
N TRP A 189 -6.56 6.82 -0.94
CA TRP A 189 -7.24 7.28 0.28
C TRP A 189 -7.18 8.80 0.40
N ILE A 190 -6.07 9.41 -0.01
CA ILE A 190 -5.97 10.87 -0.12
C ILE A 190 -6.96 11.40 -1.17
N LEU A 191 -7.07 10.75 -2.33
CA LEU A 191 -8.01 11.13 -3.38
C LEU A 191 -9.43 11.16 -2.83
N ILE A 192 -9.85 10.11 -2.12
CA ILE A 192 -11.17 10.06 -1.48
C ILE A 192 -11.30 11.25 -0.53
N GLY A 193 -10.33 11.47 0.36
CA GLY A 193 -10.34 12.61 1.29
C GLY A 193 -10.52 13.97 0.62
N LEU A 194 -9.87 14.19 -0.53
CA LEU A 194 -10.00 15.43 -1.31
C LEU A 194 -11.41 15.57 -1.91
N LEU A 195 -11.99 14.49 -2.44
CA LEU A 195 -13.38 14.51 -2.93
C LEU A 195 -14.36 14.86 -1.80
N GLU A 196 -14.24 14.19 -0.66
CA GLU A 196 -15.09 14.46 0.51
C GLU A 196 -14.90 15.88 1.07
N SER A 197 -13.74 16.50 0.81
CA SER A 197 -13.40 17.87 1.22
C SER A 197 -13.80 18.94 0.21
N ASN A 198 -14.56 18.59 -0.84
CA ASN A 198 -14.95 19.48 -1.95
C ASN A 198 -13.73 20.04 -2.73
N MET A 199 -12.66 19.25 -2.82
CA MET A 199 -11.41 19.60 -3.50
C MET A 199 -11.21 18.75 -4.78
N GLU A 200 -12.29 18.58 -5.55
CA GLU A 200 -12.33 17.74 -6.75
C GLU A 200 -11.24 18.09 -7.78
N HIS A 201 -11.00 19.39 -7.99
CA HIS A 201 -9.96 19.85 -8.90
C HIS A 201 -8.58 19.27 -8.56
N HIS A 202 -8.25 19.20 -7.27
CA HIS A 202 -6.97 18.65 -6.80
C HIS A 202 -6.91 17.12 -6.87
N ALA A 203 -8.04 16.43 -6.69
CA ALA A 203 -8.14 15.00 -6.99
C ALA A 203 -7.86 14.72 -8.48
N PHE A 204 -8.38 15.55 -9.37
CA PHE A 204 -8.11 15.48 -10.81
C PHE A 204 -6.64 15.80 -11.15
N ASP A 205 -6.03 16.80 -10.50
CA ASP A 205 -4.59 17.08 -10.64
C ASP A 205 -3.73 15.86 -10.32
N MET A 206 -4.04 15.18 -9.21
CA MET A 206 -3.31 13.99 -8.79
C MET A 206 -3.49 12.82 -9.80
N ILE A 207 -4.68 12.63 -10.39
CA ILE A 207 -4.87 11.66 -11.47
C ILE A 207 -3.99 11.98 -12.69
N LYS A 208 -3.84 13.26 -13.06
CA LYS A 208 -2.94 13.66 -14.15
C LYS A 208 -1.47 13.34 -13.82
N CYS A 209 -1.06 13.46 -12.56
CA CYS A 209 0.26 13.04 -12.12
C CYS A 209 0.48 11.53 -12.32
N PHE A 210 -0.49 10.69 -11.96
CA PHE A 210 -0.41 9.24 -12.20
C PHE A 210 -0.41 8.86 -13.68
N VAL A 211 -1.22 9.53 -14.51
CA VAL A 211 -1.18 9.35 -15.97
C VAL A 211 0.22 9.65 -16.52
N GLN A 212 0.87 10.74 -16.09
CA GLN A 212 2.23 11.07 -16.51
C GLN A 212 3.24 9.98 -16.12
N LEU A 213 3.14 9.43 -14.91
CA LEU A 213 3.99 8.34 -14.44
C LEU A 213 3.84 7.09 -15.31
N ILE A 214 2.59 6.69 -15.59
CA ILE A 214 2.31 5.52 -16.42
C ILE A 214 2.74 5.73 -17.87
N GLU A 215 2.56 6.92 -18.43
CA GLU A 215 3.03 7.24 -19.79
C GLU A 215 4.57 7.22 -19.89
N THR A 216 5.26 7.57 -18.80
CA THR A 216 6.72 7.62 -18.75
C THR A 216 7.31 6.23 -18.50
N PHE A 217 6.79 5.49 -17.53
CA PHE A 217 7.40 4.24 -17.02
C PHE A 217 6.62 2.97 -17.40
N GLY A 218 5.36 3.10 -17.84
CA GLY A 218 4.46 1.98 -18.13
C GLY A 218 3.73 1.42 -16.91
N TYR A 219 3.94 2.00 -15.73
CA TYR A 219 3.32 1.63 -14.45
C TYR A 219 3.51 2.79 -13.46
N VAL A 220 2.87 2.74 -12.29
CA VAL A 220 3.14 3.69 -11.20
C VAL A 220 4.21 3.10 -10.25
N PRO A 221 5.38 3.76 -10.07
CA PRO A 221 6.37 3.35 -9.08
C PRO A 221 5.84 3.48 -7.64
N ASN A 222 6.44 2.76 -6.68
CA ASN A 222 6.04 2.82 -5.26
C ASN A 222 5.92 4.28 -4.76
N GLY A 223 6.93 5.09 -5.05
CA GLY A 223 6.86 6.53 -4.87
C GLY A 223 7.71 7.29 -5.89
N THR A 224 7.67 8.62 -5.86
CA THR A 224 8.26 9.44 -6.93
C THR A 224 9.73 9.77 -6.72
N ARG A 225 10.50 8.70 -6.48
CA ARG A 225 11.96 8.70 -6.39
C ARG A 225 12.56 7.67 -7.35
N TYR A 226 13.72 7.96 -7.93
CA TYR A 226 14.41 7.08 -8.89
C TYR A 226 14.77 5.72 -8.28
N TYR A 227 15.11 5.66 -6.99
CA TYR A 227 15.37 4.39 -6.29
C TYR A 227 14.11 3.53 -6.07
N TYR A 228 12.90 4.04 -6.37
CA TYR A 228 11.66 3.27 -6.36
C TYR A 228 11.28 2.71 -7.75
N LEU A 229 12.02 3.04 -8.83
CA LEU A 229 11.72 2.58 -10.19
C LEU A 229 11.93 1.08 -10.44
N ASN A 230 12.36 0.30 -9.45
CA ASN A 230 12.40 -1.15 -9.61
C ASN A 230 11.10 -1.83 -9.12
N ARG A 231 10.21 -1.09 -8.44
CA ARG A 231 9.01 -1.64 -7.82
C ARG A 231 7.79 -0.74 -7.96
N THR A 232 6.62 -1.35 -7.91
CA THR A 232 5.32 -0.67 -7.84
C THR A 232 4.75 -0.76 -6.42
N GLN A 233 3.44 -0.65 -6.30
CA GLN A 233 2.63 -0.84 -5.10
C GLN A 233 1.29 -1.48 -5.49
N PRO A 234 0.38 -1.79 -4.55
CA PRO A 234 -0.95 -2.29 -4.89
C PRO A 234 -1.66 -1.41 -5.95
N PRO A 235 -2.18 -2.02 -7.04
CA PRO A 235 -2.58 -1.27 -8.23
C PRO A 235 -3.97 -0.63 -8.08
N VAL A 236 -4.01 0.56 -7.48
CA VAL A 236 -5.26 1.27 -7.17
C VAL A 236 -5.62 2.36 -8.17
N PHE A 237 -4.86 2.55 -9.25
CA PHE A 237 -5.11 3.63 -10.23
C PHE A 237 -6.47 3.50 -10.94
N CYS A 238 -6.91 2.28 -11.28
CA CYS A 238 -8.27 2.08 -11.82
C CYS A 238 -9.33 2.57 -10.81
N GLN A 239 -9.14 2.28 -9.53
CA GLN A 239 -10.06 2.69 -8.47
C GLN A 239 -10.07 4.22 -8.29
N MET A 240 -8.92 4.90 -8.42
CA MET A 240 -8.83 6.36 -8.45
C MET A 240 -9.66 6.96 -9.59
N LEU A 241 -9.48 6.45 -10.82
CA LEU A 241 -10.24 6.89 -11.99
C LEU A 241 -11.74 6.68 -11.79
N TYR A 242 -12.13 5.49 -11.34
CA TYR A 242 -13.53 5.14 -11.13
C TYR A 242 -14.18 6.03 -10.06
N ARG A 243 -13.48 6.27 -8.95
CA ARG A 243 -13.97 7.12 -7.86
C ARG A 243 -14.24 8.55 -8.33
N LEU A 244 -13.28 9.17 -9.03
CA LEU A 244 -13.49 10.52 -9.58
C LEU A 244 -14.59 10.51 -10.65
N TYR A 245 -14.63 9.52 -11.54
CA TYR A 245 -15.63 9.43 -12.60
C TYR A 245 -17.06 9.38 -12.06
N LYS A 246 -17.29 8.60 -10.99
CA LYS A 246 -18.59 8.48 -10.32
C LYS A 246 -18.96 9.73 -9.52
N HIS A 247 -17.98 10.44 -8.98
CA HIS A 247 -18.18 11.66 -8.21
C HIS A 247 -18.50 12.86 -9.10
N THR A 248 -17.72 13.05 -10.17
CA THR A 248 -17.72 14.31 -10.92
C THR A 248 -18.94 14.51 -11.80
N GLN A 249 -19.36 15.77 -11.92
CA GLN A 249 -20.28 16.22 -12.96
C GLN A 249 -19.57 17.07 -14.04
N ASN A 250 -18.24 17.20 -13.95
CA ASN A 250 -17.45 17.93 -14.93
C ASN A 250 -17.17 17.05 -16.16
N ASP A 251 -17.72 17.45 -17.31
CA ASP A 251 -17.57 16.70 -18.57
C ASP A 251 -16.12 16.63 -19.07
N ASP A 252 -15.29 17.65 -18.80
CA ASP A 252 -13.87 17.61 -19.17
C ASP A 252 -13.12 16.54 -18.37
N TYR A 253 -13.46 16.37 -17.09
CA TYR A 253 -12.83 15.37 -16.23
C TYR A 253 -13.28 13.97 -16.66
N LYS A 254 -14.58 13.77 -16.92
CA LYS A 254 -15.11 12.51 -17.47
C LYS A 254 -14.44 12.17 -18.80
N ASN A 255 -14.33 13.13 -19.71
CA ASN A 255 -13.70 12.92 -21.00
C ASN A 255 -12.22 12.56 -20.86
N PHE A 256 -11.47 13.22 -19.97
CA PHE A 256 -10.08 12.87 -19.69
C PHE A 256 -9.95 11.44 -19.16
N ILE A 257 -10.81 11.05 -18.21
CA ILE A 257 -10.82 9.71 -17.62
C ILE A 257 -11.12 8.66 -18.70
N LEU A 258 -12.15 8.85 -19.51
CA LEU A 258 -12.57 7.89 -20.54
C LEU A 258 -11.64 7.83 -21.76
N THR A 259 -10.66 8.74 -21.85
CA THR A 259 -9.66 8.77 -22.93
C THR A 259 -8.27 8.45 -22.37
N ARG A 260 -7.53 9.47 -21.96
CA ARG A 260 -6.12 9.35 -21.54
C ARG A 260 -5.98 8.54 -20.25
N GLY A 261 -6.89 8.74 -19.29
CA GLY A 261 -6.90 7.98 -18.03
C GLY A 261 -7.07 6.49 -18.25
N LEU A 262 -8.08 6.10 -19.03
CA LEU A 262 -8.38 4.70 -19.34
C LEU A 262 -7.26 4.02 -20.13
N ILE A 263 -6.65 4.73 -21.09
CA ILE A 263 -5.47 4.22 -21.81
C ILE A 263 -4.32 3.95 -20.83
N ALA A 264 -4.04 4.87 -19.91
CA ALA A 264 -3.02 4.66 -18.89
C ALA A 264 -3.35 3.46 -17.97
N ALA A 265 -4.61 3.33 -17.54
CA ALA A 265 -5.05 2.20 -16.72
C ALA A 265 -4.87 0.84 -17.42
N GLU A 266 -5.17 0.76 -18.72
CA GLU A 266 -4.90 -0.43 -19.53
C GLU A 266 -3.40 -0.71 -19.67
N VAL A 267 -2.56 0.32 -19.81
CA VAL A 267 -1.09 0.17 -19.86
C VAL A 267 -0.57 -0.43 -18.56
N GLU A 268 -1.01 0.09 -17.41
CA GLU A 268 -0.58 -0.43 -16.11
C GLU A 268 -1.13 -1.84 -15.84
N TYR A 269 -2.41 -2.12 -16.16
CA TYR A 269 -2.95 -3.48 -16.07
C TYR A 269 -2.07 -4.47 -16.85
N ASN A 270 -1.69 -4.12 -18.08
CA ASN A 270 -0.80 -4.93 -18.90
C ASN A 270 0.61 -5.09 -18.30
N PHE A 271 1.12 -4.09 -17.57
CA PHE A 271 2.36 -4.24 -16.81
C PHE A 271 2.23 -5.37 -15.77
N PHE A 272 1.17 -5.38 -14.95
CA PHE A 272 0.94 -6.46 -13.97
C PHE A 272 0.76 -7.81 -14.66
N MET A 273 -0.02 -7.86 -15.75
CA MET A 273 -0.25 -9.12 -16.49
C MET A 273 1.02 -9.67 -17.16
N LYS A 274 2.01 -8.83 -17.44
CA LYS A 274 3.27 -9.25 -18.04
C LYS A 274 4.37 -9.52 -17.02
N HIS A 275 4.50 -8.66 -16.01
CA HIS A 275 5.65 -8.63 -15.11
C HIS A 275 5.35 -9.17 -13.71
N ARG A 276 4.06 -9.34 -13.37
CA ARG A 276 3.59 -9.83 -12.06
C ARG A 276 2.68 -11.06 -12.19
N ARG A 277 2.59 -11.71 -13.35
CA ARG A 277 1.91 -13.01 -13.46
C ARG A 277 2.72 -14.10 -12.80
N VAL A 278 2.03 -15.05 -12.17
CA VAL A 278 2.67 -16.25 -11.61
C VAL A 278 3.27 -17.07 -12.76
N LYS A 279 4.57 -17.37 -12.66
CA LYS A 279 5.33 -18.12 -13.68
C LYS A 279 5.64 -19.57 -13.28
N HIS A 280 5.31 -19.97 -12.06
CA HIS A 280 5.54 -21.33 -11.57
C HIS A 280 4.76 -22.35 -12.42
N ASP A 281 5.39 -23.46 -12.79
CA ASP A 281 4.83 -24.42 -13.78
C ASP A 281 3.47 -24.98 -13.38
N ASP A 282 3.26 -25.27 -12.10
CA ASP A 282 1.98 -25.78 -11.57
C ASP A 282 0.82 -24.76 -11.69
N TYR A 283 1.14 -23.46 -11.86
CA TYR A 283 0.15 -22.36 -11.77
C TYR A 283 0.21 -21.37 -12.95
N LYS A 284 1.09 -21.58 -13.94
CA LYS A 284 1.29 -20.64 -15.07
C LYS A 284 0.06 -20.48 -15.98
N ASP A 285 -0.82 -21.48 -15.99
CA ASP A 285 -2.08 -21.45 -16.76
C ASP A 285 -3.19 -20.70 -16.03
N LYS A 286 -2.98 -20.33 -14.75
CA LYS A 286 -3.92 -19.56 -13.93
C LYS A 286 -3.78 -18.06 -14.19
N ILE A 287 -4.90 -17.34 -14.11
CA ILE A 287 -4.94 -15.89 -14.12
C ILE A 287 -4.73 -15.35 -12.72
N LEU A 288 -3.50 -15.55 -12.21
CA LEU A 288 -3.09 -15.06 -10.90
C LEU A 288 -1.80 -14.24 -11.01
N ASN A 289 -1.69 -13.27 -10.12
CA ASN A 289 -0.58 -12.36 -9.99
C ASN A 289 0.13 -12.53 -8.64
N MET A 290 1.42 -12.17 -8.60
CA MET A 290 2.26 -12.12 -7.42
C MET A 290 3.13 -10.86 -7.45
N TYR A 291 3.43 -10.30 -6.28
CA TYR A 291 4.49 -9.31 -6.14
C TYR A 291 5.83 -10.00 -6.45
N TYR A 292 6.73 -9.31 -7.15
CA TYR A 292 8.03 -9.89 -7.48
C TYR A 292 9.05 -8.85 -7.95
N ILE A 293 10.11 -8.70 -7.17
CA ILE A 293 11.33 -7.99 -7.53
C ILE A 293 12.51 -8.94 -7.46
N ASP A 294 13.38 -8.89 -8.48
CA ASP A 294 14.63 -9.63 -8.52
C ASP A 294 15.79 -8.66 -8.31
N SER A 295 16.51 -8.78 -7.19
CA SER A 295 17.62 -7.91 -6.83
C SER A 295 18.68 -8.64 -6.02
N GLU A 296 19.95 -8.37 -6.32
CA GLU A 296 21.13 -8.74 -5.51
C GLU A 296 21.62 -7.61 -4.61
N LEU A 297 20.97 -6.45 -4.69
CA LEU A 297 21.31 -5.26 -3.92
C LEU A 297 20.20 -4.95 -2.91
N PRO A 298 20.57 -4.44 -1.72
CA PRO A 298 19.60 -3.98 -0.72
C PRO A 298 18.81 -2.75 -1.21
N ARG A 299 17.69 -2.46 -0.57
CA ARG A 299 16.92 -1.23 -0.73
C ARG A 299 17.75 -0.04 -0.31
N TYR A 300 17.89 0.97 -1.17
CA TYR A 300 18.75 2.12 -0.88
C TYR A 300 18.26 2.92 0.33
N GLU A 301 16.94 3.09 0.45
CA GLU A 301 16.25 3.77 1.55
C GLU A 301 16.23 2.99 2.87
N SER A 302 16.66 1.73 2.85
CA SER A 302 16.72 0.82 4.02
C SER A 302 17.96 -0.08 3.95
N TYR A 303 19.07 0.48 3.46
CA TYR A 303 20.24 -0.31 3.06
C TYR A 303 20.86 -0.99 4.28
N LYS A 304 21.00 -0.25 5.38
CA LYS A 304 21.51 -0.78 6.64
C LYS A 304 20.63 -1.91 7.18
N GLU A 305 19.32 -1.71 7.17
CA GLU A 305 18.32 -2.65 7.66
C GLU A 305 18.32 -3.95 6.85
N ASP A 306 18.40 -3.85 5.52
CA ASP A 306 18.46 -5.01 4.62
C ASP A 306 19.76 -5.80 4.82
N MET A 307 20.90 -5.11 4.96
CA MET A 307 22.19 -5.73 5.23
C MET A 307 22.21 -6.44 6.60
N GLU A 308 21.60 -5.84 7.62
CA GLU A 308 21.40 -6.46 8.94
C GLU A 308 20.51 -7.71 8.85
N THR A 309 19.46 -7.69 8.04
CA THR A 309 18.60 -8.84 7.80
C THR A 309 19.36 -9.98 7.13
N LEU A 310 20.17 -9.69 6.11
CA LEU A 310 21.05 -10.67 5.49
C LEU A 310 22.06 -11.25 6.49
N ARG A 311 22.65 -10.40 7.35
CA ARG A 311 23.61 -10.82 8.39
C ARG A 311 22.98 -11.79 9.40
N LYS A 312 21.71 -11.59 9.75
CA LYS A 312 20.95 -12.46 10.68
C LYS A 312 20.41 -13.73 10.03
N SER A 313 20.13 -13.68 8.73
CA SER A 313 19.59 -14.82 7.97
C SER A 313 20.56 -15.99 7.91
N ASP A 314 20.06 -17.20 8.12
CA ASP A 314 20.79 -18.45 7.82
C ASP A 314 20.94 -18.66 6.30
N ARG A 315 20.01 -18.09 5.51
CA ARG A 315 20.11 -18.01 4.06
C ARG A 315 21.07 -16.86 3.73
N LYS A 316 22.35 -17.18 3.53
CA LYS A 316 23.40 -16.22 3.15
C LYS A 316 23.40 -15.85 1.66
N ASP A 317 22.38 -16.30 0.92
CA ASP A 317 22.19 -15.92 -0.48
C ASP A 317 21.60 -14.50 -0.59
N LYS A 318 22.40 -13.57 -1.11
CA LYS A 318 22.04 -12.14 -1.25
C LYS A 318 20.78 -11.96 -2.09
N ARG A 319 20.73 -12.61 -3.26
CA ARG A 319 19.60 -12.47 -4.19
C ARG A 319 18.30 -12.88 -3.51
N THR A 320 18.28 -14.03 -2.84
CA THR A 320 17.10 -14.56 -2.15
C THR A 320 16.58 -13.57 -1.09
N ILE A 321 17.46 -13.08 -0.21
CA ILE A 321 17.03 -12.18 0.87
C ILE A 321 16.58 -10.83 0.32
N PHE A 322 17.39 -10.18 -0.51
CA PHE A 322 17.04 -8.85 -1.01
C PHE A 322 15.83 -8.86 -1.92
N SER A 323 15.69 -9.85 -2.81
CA SER A 323 14.48 -9.99 -3.66
C SER A 323 13.22 -10.10 -2.80
N ASN A 324 13.27 -10.83 -1.69
CA ASN A 324 12.14 -10.93 -0.77
C ASN A 324 11.85 -9.61 -0.04
N LEU A 325 12.87 -8.87 0.40
CA LEU A 325 12.70 -7.57 1.07
C LEU A 325 12.12 -6.52 0.11
N TRP A 326 12.67 -6.42 -1.10
CA TRP A 326 12.13 -5.56 -2.16
C TRP A 326 10.68 -5.92 -2.51
N THR A 327 10.38 -7.21 -2.62
CA THR A 327 9.03 -7.70 -2.93
C THR A 327 8.06 -7.43 -1.77
N GLY A 328 8.52 -7.52 -0.51
CA GLY A 328 7.75 -7.11 0.66
C GLY A 328 7.35 -5.64 0.61
N ALA A 329 8.29 -4.75 0.25
CA ALA A 329 8.02 -3.33 0.04
C ALA A 329 7.09 -3.04 -1.16
N GLU A 330 7.15 -3.85 -2.22
CA GLU A 330 6.20 -3.75 -3.34
C GLU A 330 4.76 -4.09 -2.91
N SER A 331 4.58 -4.99 -1.95
CA SER A 331 3.24 -5.35 -1.47
C SER A 331 2.54 -4.24 -0.69
N GLY A 332 3.29 -3.23 -0.23
CA GLY A 332 2.84 -2.23 0.73
C GLY A 332 2.81 -2.72 2.19
N TRP A 333 3.04 -4.02 2.42
CA TRP A 333 3.11 -4.65 3.75
C TRP A 333 4.56 -4.93 4.18
N ASP A 334 5.40 -3.89 4.22
CA ASP A 334 6.79 -3.93 4.65
C ASP A 334 6.96 -3.53 6.14
N PHE A 335 7.12 -4.45 7.09
CA PHE A 335 6.97 -5.88 6.92
C PHE A 335 5.80 -6.42 7.73
N SER A 336 5.51 -7.70 7.46
CA SER A 336 4.47 -8.47 8.10
C SER A 336 4.93 -9.91 8.17
N SER A 337 4.60 -10.56 9.29
CA SER A 337 4.69 -12.00 9.44
C SER A 337 3.94 -12.81 8.40
N ARG A 338 2.99 -12.17 7.70
CA ARG A 338 2.30 -12.69 6.52
C ARG A 338 3.29 -13.27 5.51
N TRP A 339 4.48 -12.68 5.42
CA TRP A 339 5.51 -13.05 4.47
C TRP A 339 6.57 -13.99 5.02
N PHE A 340 6.51 -14.35 6.30
CA PHE A 340 7.58 -15.09 6.97
C PHE A 340 7.26 -16.57 7.00
N SER A 341 8.20 -17.40 6.57
CA SER A 341 8.00 -18.87 6.54
C SER A 341 7.75 -19.47 7.93
N ASP A 342 8.26 -18.84 9.00
CA ASP A 342 8.02 -19.20 10.39
C ASP A 342 6.94 -18.34 11.09
N GLY A 343 6.43 -17.31 10.41
CA GLY A 343 5.52 -16.30 10.96
C GLY A 343 6.12 -15.40 12.04
N LYS A 344 7.45 -15.40 12.24
CA LYS A 344 8.09 -14.78 13.40
C LYS A 344 9.16 -13.76 13.05
N LYS A 345 10.04 -14.08 12.12
CA LYS A 345 11.28 -13.32 11.90
C LYS A 345 11.44 -12.84 10.46
N LEU A 346 11.81 -11.57 10.30
CA LEU A 346 12.01 -10.94 8.99
C LEU A 346 13.06 -11.66 8.15
N GLU A 347 14.14 -12.17 8.75
CA GLU A 347 15.16 -12.93 8.03
C GLU A 347 14.64 -14.21 7.36
N ASN A 348 13.42 -14.66 7.72
CA ASN A 348 12.71 -15.81 7.16
C ASN A 348 11.63 -15.44 6.12
N ILE A 349 11.68 -14.22 5.57
CA ILE A 349 10.79 -13.72 4.51
C ILE A 349 10.84 -14.58 3.22
N VAL A 350 9.68 -14.88 2.64
CA VAL A 350 9.49 -15.81 1.50
C VAL A 350 8.37 -15.37 0.54
N ILE A 351 8.03 -14.08 0.50
CA ILE A 351 6.98 -13.52 -0.39
C ILE A 351 7.21 -13.83 -1.87
N THR A 352 8.46 -13.98 -2.34
CA THR A 352 8.76 -14.32 -3.75
C THR A 352 8.25 -15.70 -4.17
N SER A 353 7.75 -16.50 -3.23
CA SER A 353 7.16 -17.82 -3.46
C SER A 353 5.66 -17.87 -3.13
N MET A 354 5.01 -16.71 -2.97
CA MET A 354 3.62 -16.59 -2.55
C MET A 354 2.73 -15.99 -3.64
N ILE A 355 1.50 -16.49 -3.74
CA ILE A 355 0.40 -15.90 -4.51
C ILE A 355 -0.47 -15.11 -3.51
N PRO A 356 -0.44 -13.77 -3.51
CA PRO A 356 -1.14 -12.95 -2.54
C PRO A 356 -2.64 -12.81 -2.85
N VAL A 357 -3.49 -12.90 -1.82
CA VAL A 357 -4.94 -12.72 -1.95
C VAL A 357 -5.31 -11.29 -2.35
N ASP A 358 -4.71 -10.31 -1.68
CA ASP A 358 -4.97 -8.89 -1.89
C ASP A 358 -4.63 -8.42 -3.31
N LEU A 359 -3.46 -8.76 -3.84
CA LEU A 359 -3.08 -8.41 -5.20
C LEU A 359 -4.08 -8.93 -6.22
N ASN A 360 -4.53 -10.18 -6.07
CA ASN A 360 -5.50 -10.77 -6.97
C ASN A 360 -6.90 -10.17 -6.80
N ALA A 361 -7.27 -9.77 -5.58
CA ALA A 361 -8.50 -9.02 -5.33
C ALA A 361 -8.47 -7.63 -5.99
N TYR A 362 -7.34 -6.90 -5.93
CA TYR A 362 -7.15 -5.64 -6.64
C TYR A 362 -7.19 -5.80 -8.16
N MET A 363 -6.53 -6.82 -8.71
CA MET A 363 -6.55 -7.07 -10.15
C MET A 363 -7.95 -7.45 -10.65
N LEU A 364 -8.72 -8.20 -9.86
CA LEU A 364 -10.13 -8.51 -10.14
C LEU A 364 -10.98 -7.24 -10.19
N GLU A 365 -10.80 -6.33 -9.24
CA GLU A 365 -11.49 -5.03 -9.23
C GLU A 365 -11.09 -4.16 -10.42
N ASN A 366 -9.80 -4.17 -10.78
CA ASN A 366 -9.31 -3.42 -11.94
C ASN A 366 -9.93 -3.94 -13.25
N GLU A 367 -10.07 -5.26 -13.41
CA GLU A 367 -10.78 -5.86 -14.55
C GLU A 367 -12.26 -5.41 -14.58
N ARG A 368 -12.95 -5.38 -13.44
CA ARG A 368 -14.33 -4.86 -13.35
C ARG A 368 -14.41 -3.39 -13.78
N ILE A 369 -13.53 -2.55 -13.25
CA ILE A 369 -13.51 -1.11 -13.51
C ILE A 369 -13.16 -0.82 -14.98
N LEU A 370 -12.17 -1.51 -15.55
CA LEU A 370 -11.79 -1.33 -16.95
C LEU A 370 -12.95 -1.69 -17.88
N ALA A 371 -13.69 -2.77 -17.58
CA ALA A 371 -14.91 -3.11 -18.31
C ALA A 371 -15.98 -2.01 -18.17
N GLU A 372 -16.21 -1.51 -16.95
CA GLU A 372 -17.21 -0.46 -16.71
C GLU A 372 -16.88 0.87 -17.38
N LEU A 373 -15.66 1.37 -17.25
CA LEU A 373 -15.27 2.63 -17.90
C LEU A 373 -15.31 2.51 -19.43
N ASN A 374 -14.95 1.35 -20.01
CA ASN A 374 -15.13 1.12 -21.45
C ASN A 374 -16.62 1.11 -21.85
N LYS A 375 -17.54 0.65 -20.97
CA LYS A 375 -19.00 0.73 -21.22
C LYS A 375 -19.50 2.18 -21.23
N GLU A 376 -18.83 3.11 -20.60
CA GLU A 376 -19.22 4.53 -20.59
C GLU A 376 -18.79 5.31 -21.85
N ILE A 377 -17.89 4.75 -22.69
CA ILE A 377 -17.52 5.38 -23.95
C ILE A 377 -18.71 5.42 -24.92
N THR A 378 -19.00 6.61 -25.45
CA THR A 378 -20.02 6.83 -26.48
C THR A 378 -19.52 6.35 -27.86
N ASN A 379 -20.42 5.91 -28.74
CA ASN A 379 -20.08 5.37 -30.07
C ASN A 379 -19.05 4.21 -30.06
N LYS A 380 -19.34 3.16 -29.29
CA LYS A 380 -18.48 1.98 -29.11
C LYS A 380 -18.06 1.37 -30.45
N SER A 381 -16.78 1.50 -30.78
CA SER A 381 -16.14 0.73 -31.84
C SER A 381 -16.15 -0.76 -31.48
N ASP A 382 -15.92 -1.62 -32.46
CA ASP A 382 -15.81 -3.07 -32.20
C ASP A 382 -14.61 -3.39 -31.31
N GLU A 383 -13.54 -2.58 -31.35
CA GLU A 383 -12.40 -2.68 -30.41
C GLU A 383 -12.84 -2.45 -28.95
N ILE A 384 -13.65 -1.43 -28.68
CA ILE A 384 -14.15 -1.15 -27.32
C ILE A 384 -15.04 -2.30 -26.84
N LYS A 385 -15.91 -2.83 -27.71
CA LYS A 385 -16.75 -3.99 -27.36
C LYS A 385 -15.90 -5.21 -27.00
N GLN A 386 -14.84 -5.48 -27.77
CA GLN A 386 -13.92 -6.57 -27.50
C GLN A 386 -13.20 -6.39 -26.16
N LYS A 387 -12.74 -5.18 -25.83
CA LYS A 387 -12.13 -4.88 -24.53
C LYS A 387 -13.07 -5.14 -23.37
N ILE A 388 -14.34 -4.72 -23.49
CA ILE A 388 -15.35 -4.97 -22.45
C ILE A 388 -15.50 -6.49 -22.22
N GLU A 389 -15.65 -7.27 -23.28
CA GLU A 389 -15.78 -8.73 -23.19
C GLU A 389 -14.51 -9.39 -22.62
N GLU A 390 -13.33 -8.91 -23.03
CA GLU A 390 -12.05 -9.39 -22.53
C GLU A 390 -11.92 -9.18 -21.02
N PHE A 391 -12.17 -7.96 -20.52
CA PHE A 391 -12.03 -7.67 -19.09
C PHE A 391 -13.09 -8.39 -18.25
N GLU A 392 -14.33 -8.50 -18.71
CA GLU A 392 -15.36 -9.31 -18.04
C GLU A 392 -14.99 -10.79 -17.97
N THR A 393 -14.40 -11.32 -19.04
CA THR A 393 -13.93 -12.72 -19.10
C THR A 393 -12.73 -12.92 -18.18
N ASN A 394 -11.77 -12.00 -18.18
CA ASN A 394 -10.61 -12.03 -17.28
C ASN A 394 -11.05 -12.00 -15.81
N ARG A 395 -12.00 -11.12 -15.45
CA ARG A 395 -12.57 -11.04 -14.09
C ARG A 395 -13.14 -12.39 -13.64
N LYS A 396 -13.96 -13.03 -14.48
CA LYS A 396 -14.56 -14.34 -14.18
C LYS A 396 -13.52 -15.45 -14.03
N ASN A 397 -12.54 -15.47 -14.93
CA ASN A 397 -11.46 -16.47 -14.89
C ASN A 397 -10.57 -16.30 -13.65
N ARG A 398 -10.20 -15.05 -13.32
CA ARG A 398 -9.45 -14.75 -12.11
C ARG A 398 -10.23 -15.13 -10.86
N TRP A 399 -11.51 -14.80 -10.78
CA TRP A 399 -12.36 -15.19 -9.65
C TRP A 399 -12.37 -16.71 -9.45
N LYS A 400 -12.55 -17.46 -10.53
CA LYS A 400 -12.46 -18.93 -10.52
C LYS A 400 -11.11 -19.40 -10.01
N ASP A 401 -10.01 -18.88 -10.57
CA ASP A 401 -8.66 -19.29 -10.20
C ASP A 401 -8.26 -18.89 -8.76
N MET A 402 -8.76 -17.75 -8.28
CA MET A 402 -8.63 -17.35 -6.87
C MET A 402 -9.34 -18.36 -5.96
N ASN A 403 -10.54 -18.80 -6.30
CA ASN A 403 -11.25 -19.80 -5.48
C ASN A 403 -10.61 -21.19 -5.57
N GLU A 404 -9.99 -21.54 -6.70
CA GLU A 404 -9.30 -22.82 -6.82
C GLU A 404 -7.97 -22.86 -6.06
N VAL A 405 -7.23 -21.75 -6.02
CA VAL A 405 -5.86 -21.73 -5.47
C VAL A 405 -5.79 -21.10 -4.07
N LEU A 406 -6.56 -20.06 -3.81
CA LEU A 406 -6.42 -19.21 -2.61
C LEU A 406 -7.53 -19.45 -1.58
N PHE A 407 -8.65 -20.06 -1.94
CA PHE A 407 -9.68 -20.41 -0.96
C PHE A 407 -9.27 -21.62 -0.15
N ASN A 408 -9.18 -21.46 1.17
CA ASN A 408 -8.78 -22.51 2.09
C ASN A 408 -10.03 -23.11 2.75
N ASP A 409 -10.51 -24.25 2.24
CA ASP A 409 -11.71 -24.92 2.73
C ASP A 409 -11.67 -25.25 4.23
N LYS A 410 -10.47 -25.50 4.78
CA LYS A 410 -10.30 -25.79 6.21
C LYS A 410 -10.63 -24.58 7.09
N VAL A 411 -10.34 -23.38 6.61
CA VAL A 411 -10.59 -22.12 7.31
C VAL A 411 -11.92 -21.50 6.88
N GLY A 412 -12.40 -21.80 5.68
CA GLY A 412 -13.60 -21.20 5.08
C GLY A 412 -13.36 -19.75 4.64
N CYS A 413 -12.13 -19.41 4.24
CA CYS A 413 -11.74 -18.06 3.83
C CYS A 413 -10.55 -18.11 2.85
N TRP A 414 -10.22 -17.00 2.20
CA TRP A 414 -9.03 -16.93 1.36
C TRP A 414 -7.77 -16.73 2.21
N ASN A 415 -6.68 -17.40 1.84
CA ASN A 415 -5.37 -17.23 2.42
C ASN A 415 -4.32 -17.17 1.32
N ASP A 416 -3.21 -16.45 1.55
CA ASP A 416 -2.10 -16.46 0.60
C ASP A 416 -1.56 -17.88 0.45
N TYR A 417 -1.15 -18.24 -0.76
CA TYR A 417 -0.69 -19.60 -1.06
C TYR A 417 0.79 -19.61 -1.40
N ASN A 418 1.57 -20.39 -0.66
CA ASN A 418 2.98 -20.62 -1.00
C ASN A 418 3.09 -21.83 -1.93
N PHE A 419 3.50 -21.60 -3.18
CA PHE A 419 3.54 -22.65 -4.19
C PHE A 419 4.73 -23.60 -4.06
N ASP A 420 5.84 -23.15 -3.47
CA ASP A 420 7.02 -24.00 -3.23
C ASP A 420 6.74 -25.00 -2.10
N LEU A 421 6.11 -24.53 -1.02
CA LEU A 421 5.73 -25.34 0.15
C LEU A 421 4.41 -26.08 -0.04
N LYS A 422 3.59 -25.67 -1.02
CA LYS A 422 2.23 -26.16 -1.27
C LYS A 422 1.32 -26.05 -0.04
N THR A 423 1.37 -24.89 0.61
CA THR A 423 0.63 -24.61 1.85
C THR A 423 0.03 -23.21 1.85
N TYR A 424 -1.16 -23.08 2.42
CA TYR A 424 -1.73 -21.78 2.76
C TYR A 424 -0.96 -21.10 3.91
N ASN A 425 -0.96 -19.78 3.91
CA ASN A 425 -0.62 -18.99 5.08
C ASN A 425 -1.87 -18.74 5.94
N ASP A 426 -2.25 -19.74 6.71
CA ASP A 426 -3.43 -19.73 7.59
C ASP A 426 -3.08 -19.65 9.08
N ARG A 427 -1.85 -19.22 9.41
CA ARG A 427 -1.32 -19.15 10.78
C ARG A 427 -2.09 -18.20 11.70
N ARG A 428 -2.68 -17.15 11.11
CA ARG A 428 -3.51 -16.16 11.78
C ARG A 428 -4.42 -15.45 10.80
N PHE A 429 -5.37 -14.70 11.34
CA PHE A 429 -6.09 -13.70 10.55
C PHE A 429 -5.10 -12.69 9.96
N TYR A 430 -5.21 -12.44 8.66
CA TYR A 430 -4.66 -11.26 7.99
C TYR A 430 -5.81 -10.57 7.28
N PHE A 431 -5.84 -9.24 7.31
CA PHE A 431 -6.92 -8.47 6.70
C PHE A 431 -7.08 -8.75 5.20
N SER A 432 -5.99 -9.11 4.52
CA SER A 432 -6.00 -9.59 3.13
C SER A 432 -6.95 -10.77 2.89
N ASN A 433 -7.17 -11.64 3.88
CA ASN A 433 -8.02 -12.83 3.78
C ASN A 433 -9.46 -12.48 3.36
N ILE A 434 -9.95 -11.29 3.78
CA ILE A 434 -11.33 -10.86 3.53
C ILE A 434 -11.47 -9.86 2.38
N MET A 435 -10.36 -9.38 1.82
CA MET A 435 -10.38 -8.45 0.69
C MET A 435 -11.15 -8.94 -0.55
N PRO A 436 -11.19 -10.25 -0.88
CA PRO A 436 -12.02 -10.72 -1.99
C PRO A 436 -13.50 -10.37 -1.84
N LEU A 437 -14.02 -10.28 -0.61
CA LEU A 437 -15.41 -9.87 -0.35
C LEU A 437 -15.70 -8.46 -0.85
N PHE A 438 -14.73 -7.55 -0.74
CA PHE A 438 -14.95 -6.13 -1.02
C PHE A 438 -15.17 -5.84 -2.51
N TYR A 439 -14.61 -6.68 -3.37
CA TYR A 439 -14.59 -6.51 -4.83
C TYR A 439 -15.35 -7.60 -5.61
N SER A 440 -15.72 -8.69 -4.92
CA SER A 440 -16.33 -9.87 -5.56
C SER A 440 -17.57 -10.38 -4.83
N HIS A 441 -18.14 -9.61 -3.88
CA HIS A 441 -19.37 -10.03 -3.20
C HIS A 441 -20.50 -10.31 -4.19
N ASP A 442 -20.57 -9.63 -5.34
CA ASP A 442 -21.53 -9.86 -6.42
C ASP A 442 -21.34 -11.22 -7.12
N LEU A 443 -20.11 -11.74 -7.15
CA LEU A 443 -19.74 -13.01 -7.79
C LEU A 443 -19.90 -14.24 -6.88
N LEU A 444 -20.21 -14.04 -5.60
CA LEU A 444 -20.48 -15.12 -4.66
C LEU A 444 -21.78 -15.85 -5.01
N GLU A 445 -21.67 -17.17 -5.22
CA GLU A 445 -22.82 -18.06 -5.41
C GLU A 445 -23.58 -18.26 -4.10
N ASP A 446 -22.85 -18.52 -3.00
CA ASP A 446 -23.38 -18.59 -1.65
C ASP A 446 -23.02 -17.31 -0.88
N LYS A 447 -24.03 -16.53 -0.46
CA LYS A 447 -23.83 -15.30 0.31
C LYS A 447 -23.55 -15.58 1.79
N ASN A 448 -23.87 -16.76 2.30
CA ASN A 448 -23.69 -17.12 3.72
C ASN A 448 -22.22 -17.14 4.11
N ILE A 449 -21.33 -17.34 3.15
CA ILE A 449 -19.88 -17.23 3.34
C ILE A 449 -19.46 -15.88 3.95
N ILE A 450 -20.17 -14.78 3.60
CA ILE A 450 -19.90 -13.45 4.16
C ILE A 450 -20.07 -13.50 5.68
N PHE A 451 -21.25 -13.94 6.14
CA PHE A 451 -21.58 -13.98 7.55
C PHE A 451 -20.79 -15.05 8.31
N ASN A 452 -20.43 -16.16 7.65
CA ASN A 452 -19.51 -17.16 8.22
C ASN A 452 -18.13 -16.54 8.47
N ILE A 453 -17.57 -15.79 7.54
CA ILE A 453 -16.28 -15.09 7.71
C ILE A 453 -16.38 -14.02 8.79
N LEU A 454 -17.42 -13.18 8.78
CA LEU A 454 -17.64 -12.15 9.81
C LEU A 454 -17.75 -12.77 11.20
N ARG A 455 -18.40 -13.94 11.32
CA ARG A 455 -18.51 -14.70 12.57
C ARG A 455 -17.16 -15.29 12.99
N THR A 456 -16.45 -15.95 12.08
CA THR A 456 -15.14 -16.57 12.36
C THR A 456 -14.13 -15.55 12.87
N TYR A 457 -14.11 -14.35 12.26
CA TYR A 457 -13.19 -13.28 12.65
C TYR A 457 -13.84 -12.19 13.50
N SER A 458 -14.98 -12.45 14.15
CA SER A 458 -15.75 -11.40 14.83
C SER A 458 -14.94 -10.66 15.89
N LYS A 459 -14.02 -11.35 16.57
CA LYS A 459 -13.10 -10.74 17.54
C LYS A 459 -12.11 -9.79 16.86
N SER A 460 -11.46 -10.21 15.78
CA SER A 460 -10.53 -9.35 15.04
C SER A 460 -11.25 -8.16 14.43
N LEU A 461 -12.45 -8.36 13.86
CA LEU A 461 -13.18 -7.33 13.12
C LEU A 461 -13.96 -6.34 14.00
N PHE A 462 -14.39 -6.76 15.19
CA PHE A 462 -15.31 -5.96 16.03
C PHE A 462 -14.97 -5.97 17.54
N GLY A 463 -13.96 -6.74 17.96
CA GLY A 463 -13.68 -6.96 19.39
C GLY A 463 -12.71 -5.96 20.02
N HIS A 464 -12.14 -5.04 19.24
CA HIS A 464 -11.04 -4.18 19.67
C HIS A 464 -11.45 -2.70 19.67
N GLU A 465 -11.47 -2.08 20.85
CA GLU A 465 -11.93 -0.69 21.04
C GLU A 465 -11.14 0.34 20.25
N GLY A 466 -9.87 0.07 19.94
CA GLY A 466 -8.99 0.97 19.22
C GLY A 466 -9.11 0.89 17.70
N GLY A 467 -9.93 -0.03 17.16
CA GLY A 467 -10.12 -0.25 15.73
C GLY A 467 -9.70 -1.64 15.26
N VAL A 468 -9.77 -1.88 13.95
CA VAL A 468 -9.57 -3.21 13.34
C VAL A 468 -8.09 -3.46 13.03
N PRO A 469 -7.42 -4.44 13.67
CA PRO A 469 -6.03 -4.73 13.40
C PRO A 469 -5.84 -5.35 12.01
N CYS A 470 -4.67 -5.14 11.40
CA CYS A 470 -4.33 -5.75 10.10
C CYS A 470 -4.07 -7.26 10.19
N SER A 471 -3.82 -7.80 11.38
CA SER A 471 -3.72 -9.24 11.63
C SER A 471 -4.32 -9.62 12.99
N GLY A 472 -4.52 -10.91 13.24
CA GLY A 472 -5.03 -11.44 14.51
C GLY A 472 -4.02 -11.41 15.67
N ASP A 473 -4.54 -11.58 16.89
CA ASP A 473 -3.83 -11.53 18.18
C ASP A 473 -3.27 -12.88 18.67
N GLU A 474 -3.07 -13.84 17.76
CA GLU A 474 -2.67 -15.21 18.08
C GLU A 474 -1.34 -15.24 18.86
N ILE A 475 -1.38 -15.92 20.02
CA ILE A 475 -0.36 -15.89 21.09
C ILE A 475 0.99 -16.50 20.65
N ASP A 476 1.02 -17.32 19.60
CA ASP A 476 2.21 -18.05 19.16
C ASP A 476 3.27 -17.17 18.44
N PHE A 477 2.98 -15.89 18.23
CA PHE A 477 3.84 -14.94 17.52
C PHE A 477 4.18 -13.66 18.33
N PRO A 478 4.61 -13.75 19.61
CA PRO A 478 4.85 -12.57 20.44
C PRO A 478 6.06 -11.73 19.97
N ASP A 479 6.93 -12.32 19.15
CA ASP A 479 8.14 -11.71 18.62
C ASP A 479 7.95 -11.07 17.25
N ALA A 480 6.84 -11.35 16.55
CA ALA A 480 6.50 -10.72 15.28
C ALA A 480 6.02 -9.28 15.54
N LYS A 481 6.98 -8.36 15.65
CA LYS A 481 6.76 -6.94 15.99
C LYS A 481 6.85 -6.04 14.77
N GLU A 482 6.44 -6.55 13.62
CA GLU A 482 6.43 -5.78 12.39
C GLU A 482 5.25 -4.82 12.35
N GLN A 483 5.34 -3.79 11.52
CA GLN A 483 4.31 -2.75 11.48
C GLN A 483 2.99 -3.22 10.84
N TRP A 484 3.03 -4.19 9.94
CA TRP A 484 1.84 -4.78 9.33
C TRP A 484 1.44 -6.09 10.02
N ASP A 485 1.49 -6.09 11.35
CA ASP A 485 0.95 -7.14 12.21
C ASP A 485 0.18 -6.52 13.40
N PHE A 486 -0.55 -7.37 14.11
CA PHE A 486 -1.19 -7.05 15.38
C PHE A 486 -0.18 -6.41 16.35
N PRO A 487 -0.53 -5.30 17.01
CA PRO A 487 -1.89 -4.76 17.18
C PRO A 487 -2.24 -3.61 16.24
N ASN A 488 -1.50 -3.41 15.15
CA ASN A 488 -1.60 -2.17 14.40
C ASN A 488 -2.88 -2.09 13.57
N VAL A 489 -3.52 -0.93 13.63
CA VAL A 489 -4.70 -0.53 12.86
C VAL A 489 -4.25 0.45 11.77
N TRP A 490 -4.61 0.14 10.53
CA TRP A 490 -4.31 0.96 9.36
C TRP A 490 -5.61 1.56 8.81
N PRO A 491 -5.69 2.88 8.59
CA PRO A 491 -6.95 3.55 8.20
C PRO A 491 -7.59 2.97 6.95
N LEU A 492 -6.78 2.53 5.99
CA LEU A 492 -7.25 1.94 4.74
C LEU A 492 -8.10 0.68 4.98
N HIS A 493 -7.68 -0.21 5.88
CA HIS A 493 -8.43 -1.43 6.21
C HIS A 493 -9.75 -1.10 6.88
N VAL A 494 -9.76 -0.10 7.76
CA VAL A 494 -10.99 0.39 8.39
C VAL A 494 -11.96 0.87 7.31
N GLN A 495 -11.51 1.74 6.41
CA GLN A 495 -12.37 2.28 5.36
C GLN A 495 -12.89 1.18 4.42
N MET A 496 -12.03 0.25 4.00
CA MET A 496 -12.44 -0.88 3.16
C MET A 496 -13.53 -1.73 3.81
N LEU A 497 -13.41 -2.02 5.11
CA LEU A 497 -14.41 -2.79 5.84
C LEU A 497 -15.71 -2.02 6.01
N VAL A 498 -15.64 -0.72 6.33
CA VAL A 498 -16.83 0.16 6.44
C VAL A 498 -17.59 0.19 5.12
N GLU A 499 -16.91 0.46 4.00
CA GLU A 499 -17.55 0.50 2.68
C GLU A 499 -18.15 -0.86 2.29
N PHE A 500 -17.50 -1.96 2.65
CA PHE A 500 -18.03 -3.30 2.40
C PHE A 500 -19.30 -3.58 3.20
N LEU A 501 -19.27 -3.31 4.51
CA LEU A 501 -20.42 -3.52 5.39
C LEU A 501 -21.62 -2.67 4.94
N GLN A 502 -21.39 -1.43 4.52
CA GLN A 502 -22.40 -0.58 3.89
C GLN A 502 -22.96 -1.20 2.60
N LYS A 503 -22.10 -1.73 1.72
CA LYS A 503 -22.55 -2.38 0.46
C LYS A 503 -23.46 -3.59 0.70
N ILE A 504 -23.31 -4.27 1.83
CA ILE A 504 -24.18 -5.40 2.22
C ILE A 504 -25.32 -5.00 3.18
N ASN A 505 -25.52 -3.70 3.41
CA ASN A 505 -26.53 -3.11 4.30
C ASN A 505 -26.37 -3.48 5.79
N GLU A 506 -25.14 -3.70 6.25
CA GLU A 506 -24.79 -3.91 7.66
C GLU A 506 -24.30 -2.60 8.30
N ASP A 507 -25.14 -1.56 8.26
CA ASP A 507 -24.78 -0.18 8.62
C ASP A 507 -24.37 -0.02 10.09
N GLU A 508 -24.92 -0.81 11.00
CA GLU A 508 -24.54 -0.79 12.43
C GLU A 508 -23.16 -1.41 12.67
N MET A 509 -22.83 -2.48 11.92
CA MET A 509 -21.47 -3.04 11.95
C MET A 509 -20.48 -2.06 11.31
N ALA A 510 -20.87 -1.40 10.22
CA ALA A 510 -20.06 -0.37 9.58
C ALA A 510 -19.79 0.81 10.53
N TYR A 511 -20.84 1.30 11.21
CA TYR A 511 -20.71 2.37 12.20
C TYR A 511 -19.82 1.95 13.36
N HIS A 512 -19.98 0.73 13.88
CA HIS A 512 -19.11 0.21 14.94
C HIS A 512 -17.62 0.27 14.53
N VAL A 513 -17.28 -0.24 13.34
CA VAL A 513 -15.90 -0.24 12.84
C VAL A 513 -15.37 1.19 12.68
N GLY A 514 -16.14 2.06 12.04
CA GLY A 514 -15.78 3.47 11.84
C GLY A 514 -15.62 4.22 13.16
N ARG A 515 -16.52 3.98 14.12
CA ARG A 515 -16.55 4.63 15.43
C ARG A 515 -15.36 4.25 16.30
N SER A 516 -15.00 2.97 16.36
CA SER A 516 -13.82 2.50 17.12
C SER A 516 -12.54 3.16 16.62
N PHE A 517 -12.35 3.22 15.30
CA PHE A 517 -11.19 3.91 14.70
C PHE A 517 -11.24 5.42 14.92
N PHE A 518 -12.38 6.06 14.68
CA PHE A 518 -12.56 7.50 14.86
C PHE A 518 -12.22 7.94 16.29
N ASN A 519 -12.69 7.19 17.30
CA ASN A 519 -12.38 7.44 18.69
C ASN A 519 -10.87 7.39 18.97
N SER A 520 -10.14 6.45 18.35
CA SER A 520 -8.68 6.40 18.45
C SER A 520 -8.00 7.63 17.84
N VAL A 521 -8.44 8.07 16.68
CA VAL A 521 -7.87 9.23 16.00
C VAL A 521 -8.05 10.49 16.85
N VAL A 522 -9.28 10.78 17.28
CA VAL A 522 -9.58 12.04 17.99
C VAL A 522 -9.09 12.07 19.44
N SER A 523 -8.76 10.92 20.01
CA SER A 523 -8.19 10.81 21.36
C SER A 523 -6.67 11.01 21.39
N PHE A 524 -6.00 11.09 20.24
CA PHE A 524 -4.56 11.33 20.17
C PHE A 524 -4.23 12.79 19.86
N GLY A 525 -3.65 13.47 20.85
CA GLY A 525 -3.38 14.91 20.82
C GLY A 525 -4.17 15.65 21.90
N ASP A 526 -4.33 16.96 21.71
CA ASP A 526 -5.24 17.78 22.52
C ASP A 526 -6.51 18.07 21.73
N LYS A 527 -7.61 18.42 22.40
CA LYS A 527 -8.91 18.72 21.80
C LYS A 527 -8.85 19.79 20.72
N ASP A 528 -7.93 20.75 20.86
CA ASP A 528 -7.73 21.83 19.90
C ASP A 528 -6.60 21.55 18.89
N ASN A 529 -5.87 20.44 19.03
CA ASN A 529 -4.76 20.08 18.14
C ASN A 529 -4.59 18.55 18.03
N ILE A 530 -5.50 17.92 17.31
CA ILE A 530 -5.44 16.49 16.98
C ILE A 530 -4.24 16.23 16.06
N ILE A 531 -3.53 15.15 16.36
CA ILE A 531 -2.36 14.71 15.62
C ILE A 531 -2.72 13.42 14.88
N PHE A 532 -2.93 13.52 13.57
CA PHE A 532 -3.24 12.34 12.77
C PHE A 532 -1.98 11.53 12.52
N MET A 533 -1.99 10.28 12.96
CA MET A 533 -0.85 9.36 12.85
C MET A 533 -1.02 8.38 11.68
N GLU A 534 0.09 7.82 11.21
CA GLU A 534 0.13 6.79 10.16
C GLU A 534 -0.69 5.54 10.56
N LYS A 535 -0.55 5.10 11.80
CA LYS A 535 -1.16 3.86 12.33
C LYS A 535 -1.46 3.94 13.83
N TYR A 536 -2.45 3.18 14.29
CA TYR A 536 -2.94 3.14 15.68
C TYR A 536 -2.83 1.73 16.27
N ASP A 537 -3.06 1.58 17.58
CA ASP A 537 -3.03 0.30 18.30
C ASP A 537 -4.46 -0.12 18.69
N CYS A 538 -4.92 -1.25 18.19
CA CYS A 538 -6.31 -1.71 18.38
C CYS A 538 -6.67 -1.97 19.86
N ARG A 539 -5.68 -2.17 20.72
CA ARG A 539 -5.89 -2.61 22.11
C ARG A 539 -6.34 -1.47 23.03
N LYS A 540 -6.14 -0.22 22.62
CA LYS A 540 -6.46 0.94 23.44
C LYS A 540 -6.79 2.17 22.61
N ILE A 541 -7.92 2.81 22.89
CA ILE A 541 -8.32 4.08 22.28
C ILE A 541 -7.21 5.12 22.45
N GLY A 542 -6.87 5.80 21.35
CA GLY A 542 -5.90 6.90 21.32
C GLY A 542 -4.44 6.45 21.37
N LYS A 543 -4.17 5.14 21.46
CA LYS A 543 -2.81 4.64 21.44
C LYS A 543 -2.31 4.49 20.00
N ILE A 544 -1.11 4.97 19.74
CA ILE A 544 -0.48 4.89 18.42
C ILE A 544 0.16 3.52 18.20
N GLY A 545 0.17 3.08 16.94
CA GLY A 545 0.84 1.87 16.51
C GLY A 545 2.37 2.01 16.49
N GLY A 546 3.07 0.90 16.25
CA GLY A 546 4.53 0.86 16.21
C GLY A 546 5.06 -0.35 15.44
N GLY A 547 6.30 -0.76 15.72
CA GLY A 547 6.94 -1.88 15.01
C GLY A 547 7.54 -1.50 13.67
N GLY A 548 8.21 -2.46 13.03
CA GLY A 548 8.92 -2.27 11.76
C GLY A 548 10.23 -1.48 11.88
N GLU A 549 10.71 -0.98 10.74
CA GLU A 549 12.05 -0.41 10.56
C GLU A 549 12.17 1.07 10.97
N TYR A 550 11.05 1.78 11.15
CA TYR A 550 11.03 3.20 11.47
C TYR A 550 9.94 3.57 12.47
N HIS A 551 10.09 4.71 13.13
CA HIS A 551 9.10 5.22 14.09
C HIS A 551 7.81 5.64 13.39
N ASN A 552 6.67 5.51 14.06
CA ASN A 552 5.36 5.92 13.54
C ASN A 552 5.37 7.40 13.08
N GLN A 553 4.79 7.67 11.90
CA GLN A 553 4.84 8.98 11.25
C GLN A 553 3.60 9.83 11.55
N GLN A 554 3.80 11.14 11.63
CA GLN A 554 2.74 12.13 11.75
C GLN A 554 2.30 12.63 10.37
N GLY A 555 1.00 12.68 10.14
CA GLY A 555 0.40 13.52 9.13
C GLY A 555 -1.10 13.34 8.96
N PHE A 556 -1.61 12.14 8.72
CA PHE A 556 -1.06 11.25 7.68
C PHE A 556 -2.14 11.10 6.61
N GLY A 557 -1.78 11.17 5.33
CA GLY A 557 -2.71 11.33 4.20
C GLY A 557 -3.91 10.39 4.21
N TRP A 558 -3.70 9.08 4.37
CA TRP A 558 -4.82 8.12 4.45
C TRP A 558 -5.68 8.27 5.71
N THR A 559 -5.14 8.75 6.83
CA THR A 559 -5.82 8.88 8.11
C THR A 559 -6.75 10.07 8.01
N ASN A 560 -6.24 11.14 7.40
CA ASN A 560 -6.98 12.34 7.07
C ASN A 560 -8.12 11.99 6.10
N GLY A 561 -7.82 11.24 5.04
CA GLY A 561 -8.81 10.80 4.05
C GLY A 561 -9.90 9.90 4.63
N THR A 562 -9.53 8.91 5.43
CA THR A 562 -10.50 8.03 6.11
C THR A 562 -11.32 8.78 7.15
N THR A 563 -10.71 9.68 7.93
CA THR A 563 -11.44 10.43 8.97
C THR A 563 -12.48 11.35 8.35
N ILE A 564 -12.14 12.07 7.27
CA ILE A 564 -13.09 12.97 6.61
C ILE A 564 -14.21 12.20 5.91
N PHE A 565 -13.91 11.03 5.33
CA PHE A 565 -14.92 10.10 4.80
C PHE A 565 -15.90 9.66 5.88
N LEU A 566 -15.40 9.28 7.06
CA LEU A 566 -16.24 8.89 8.19
C LEU A 566 -17.10 10.06 8.69
N LEU A 567 -16.54 11.27 8.77
CA LEU A 567 -17.27 12.48 9.19
C LEU A 567 -18.40 12.84 8.23
N ASN A 568 -18.16 12.78 6.92
CA ASN A 568 -19.22 13.00 5.93
C ASN A 568 -20.35 11.97 6.13
N TYR A 569 -19.99 10.70 6.30
CA TYR A 569 -20.97 9.63 6.31
C TYR A 569 -21.79 9.52 7.60
N TYR A 570 -21.15 9.68 8.76
CA TYR A 570 -21.79 9.46 10.08
C TYR A 570 -22.10 10.74 10.84
N ASP A 571 -21.82 11.92 10.27
CA ASP A 571 -22.24 13.22 10.78
C ASP A 571 -22.17 13.40 12.32
N ASN A 572 -23.25 13.87 12.94
CA ASN A 572 -23.39 14.04 14.39
C ASN A 572 -23.60 12.73 15.15
N ARG A 573 -23.76 11.59 14.47
CA ARG A 573 -23.73 10.29 15.14
C ARG A 573 -22.38 10.07 15.86
N PHE A 574 -21.33 10.79 15.49
CA PHE A 574 -20.06 10.80 16.23
C PHE A 574 -20.03 11.67 17.49
N SER A 575 -21.05 12.49 17.74
CA SER A 575 -21.22 13.20 19.00
C SER A 575 -21.94 12.36 20.06
N GLU A 576 -22.57 11.26 19.66
CA GLU A 576 -23.34 10.39 20.55
C GLU A 576 -22.44 9.54 21.47
N GLU A 577 -22.97 9.18 22.65
CA GLU A 577 -22.31 8.22 23.53
C GLU A 577 -22.17 6.87 22.83
N PHE A 578 -20.98 6.28 22.90
CA PHE A 578 -20.69 4.99 22.28
C PHE A 578 -20.08 4.04 23.30
N ASP A 579 -20.79 2.95 23.56
CA ASP A 579 -20.31 1.81 24.34
C ASP A 579 -19.86 0.71 23.37
N HIS A 580 -18.54 0.60 23.22
CA HIS A 580 -17.92 -0.38 22.33
C HIS A 580 -18.32 -1.82 22.68
N GLU A 581 -18.27 -2.18 23.96
CA GLU A 581 -18.53 -3.55 24.40
C GLU A 581 -19.99 -3.92 24.15
N LYS A 582 -20.92 -3.02 24.48
CA LYS A 582 -22.35 -3.23 24.21
C LYS A 582 -22.62 -3.39 22.71
N SER A 583 -22.02 -2.53 21.88
CA SER A 583 -22.14 -2.61 20.42
C SER A 583 -21.56 -3.93 19.88
N TYR A 584 -20.38 -4.33 20.35
CA TYR A 584 -19.75 -5.60 19.98
C TYR A 584 -20.60 -6.81 20.34
N GLN A 585 -21.15 -6.86 21.56
CA GLN A 585 -22.02 -7.97 21.97
C GLN A 585 -23.29 -8.04 21.11
N SER A 586 -23.89 -6.90 20.75
CA SER A 586 -25.03 -6.85 19.83
C SER A 586 -24.69 -7.45 18.45
N ILE A 587 -23.53 -7.08 17.89
CA ILE A 587 -23.04 -7.62 16.61
C ILE A 587 -22.84 -9.14 16.70
N ARG A 588 -22.23 -9.62 17.79
CA ARG A 588 -22.05 -11.06 18.01
C ARG A 588 -23.37 -11.80 18.10
N GLU A 589 -24.35 -11.24 18.82
CA GLU A 589 -25.68 -11.85 18.91
C GLU A 589 -26.37 -11.93 17.55
N GLN A 590 -26.26 -10.88 16.72
CA GLN A 590 -26.78 -10.87 15.34
C GLN A 590 -26.14 -11.98 14.51
N LEU A 591 -24.79 -12.01 14.43
CA LEU A 591 -24.04 -13.00 13.65
C LEU A 591 -24.31 -14.45 14.09
N MET A 592 -24.70 -14.68 15.35
CA MET A 592 -25.04 -16.00 15.87
C MET A 592 -26.50 -16.40 15.63
N LYS A 593 -27.44 -15.44 15.59
CA LYS A 593 -28.86 -15.69 15.31
C LYS A 593 -29.09 -16.12 13.87
N ASP A 594 -28.39 -15.51 12.92
CA ASP A 594 -28.55 -15.82 11.49
C ASP A 594 -28.21 -17.29 11.18
N ASN A 595 -27.28 -17.89 11.95
CA ASN A 595 -26.95 -19.32 11.86
C ASN A 595 -28.11 -20.24 12.33
N SER A 596 -28.91 -19.79 13.31
CA SER A 596 -30.00 -20.61 13.87
C SER A 596 -31.18 -20.75 12.91
N ILE A 597 -31.49 -19.69 12.14
CA ILE A 597 -32.57 -19.67 11.14
C ILE A 597 -32.19 -20.57 9.96
N GLU A 598 -30.94 -20.50 9.48
CA GLU A 598 -30.43 -21.38 8.42
C GLU A 598 -30.37 -22.86 8.83
N SER A 599 -30.05 -23.15 10.10
CA SER A 599 -30.08 -24.52 10.63
C SER A 599 -31.50 -25.10 10.72
N SER A 600 -32.53 -24.25 10.93
CA SER A 600 -33.93 -24.69 10.93
C SER A 600 -34.50 -24.88 9.53
N GLU A 601 -34.17 -24.02 8.57
CA GLU A 601 -34.65 -24.16 7.18
C GLU A 601 -34.01 -25.36 6.46
N SER A 602 -32.74 -25.67 6.75
CA SER A 602 -32.07 -26.89 6.25
C SER A 602 -32.61 -28.18 6.89
N GLN A 603 -33.13 -28.13 8.12
CA GLN A 603 -33.83 -29.25 8.75
C GLN A 603 -35.27 -29.41 8.25
N GLU A 604 -36.00 -28.33 7.98
CA GLU A 604 -37.36 -28.39 7.42
C GLU A 604 -37.36 -28.87 5.96
N ASN A 605 -36.38 -28.47 5.14
CA ASN A 605 -36.23 -28.98 3.77
C ASN A 605 -35.87 -30.48 3.73
N ASN A 606 -35.12 -30.98 4.72
CA ASN A 606 -34.86 -32.41 4.87
C ASN A 606 -36.08 -33.19 5.42
N MET A 607 -36.97 -32.56 6.18
CA MET A 607 -38.21 -33.19 6.64
C MET A 607 -39.29 -33.23 5.54
N MET A 608 -39.41 -32.19 4.70
CA MET A 608 -40.36 -32.17 3.57
C MET A 608 -40.01 -33.16 2.44
N GLY A 609 -38.74 -33.54 2.30
CA GLY A 609 -38.29 -34.57 1.34
C GLY A 609 -38.61 -36.02 1.75
N SER A 610 -39.22 -36.25 2.92
CA SER A 610 -39.42 -37.59 3.50
C SER A 610 -40.88 -38.02 3.68
N MET A 611 -41.86 -37.21 3.27
CA MET A 611 -43.28 -37.61 3.28
C MET A 611 -43.71 -38.22 1.94
N GLU A 612 -43.26 -39.44 1.65
CA GLU A 612 -43.97 -40.33 0.71
C GLU A 612 -45.20 -40.93 1.40
N LEU A 613 -46.38 -40.60 0.88
CA LEU A 613 -47.66 -41.17 1.29
C LEU A 613 -47.77 -42.65 0.91
N PRO A 614 -48.28 -43.53 1.79
CA PRO A 614 -48.41 -44.94 1.49
C PRO A 614 -49.64 -45.18 0.60
N THR A 615 -49.48 -45.85 -0.55
CA THR A 615 -50.62 -46.39 -1.30
C THR A 615 -50.44 -47.87 -1.66
N LYS A 616 -51.34 -48.65 -1.05
CA LYS A 616 -51.89 -49.99 -1.34
C LYS A 616 -50.98 -51.22 -1.43
#